data_AF-A0A173L0M5-F1
#
_entry.id   AF-A0A173L0M5-F1
#
_cell.length_a   1.000
_cell.length_b   1.000
_cell.length_c   1.000
_cell.angle_alpha   90.00
_cell.angle_beta   90.00
_cell.angle_gamma   90.00
#
_symmetry.space_group_name_H-M   'P 1'
#
loop_
_entity.id
_entity.type
_entity.pdbx_description
1 polymer ?
#
loop_
_entity_poly.entity_id
_entity_poly.type
_entity_poly.pdbx_seq_one_letter_code
_entity_poly.pdbx_strand_id
1 'polypeptide(L)'
;MLSVAAVRSSSGAANYFAKDNYYTVEGSAEASIWDGEGARELGLAGQVTKDAFEGILNGILPDGTGVAQVENRQAGTDLTFSMPKSASIMAYIAGDRNILSANLRAVQSTMNWGRSQSC
;
A
#
# COMPACT_ATOMS: atom_id res chain seq x y z
N MET A 1 -11.87 -4.86 9.01
CA MET A 1 -10.95 -4.92 10.17
C MET A 1 -9.65 -4.26 9.75
N LEU A 2 -9.05 -3.46 10.62
CA LEU A 2 -7.73 -2.87 10.40
C LEU A 2 -6.71 -3.59 11.28
N SER A 3 -5.61 -4.05 10.70
CA SER A 3 -4.42 -4.46 11.45
C SER A 3 -3.25 -3.54 11.10
N VAL A 4 -2.51 -3.15 12.13
CA VAL A 4 -1.36 -2.23 12.02
C VAL A 4 -0.10 -3.00 12.41
N ALA A 5 0.92 -2.95 11.57
CA ALA A 5 2.21 -3.60 11.84
C ALA A 5 3.38 -2.71 11.40
N ALA A 6 4.53 -2.85 12.06
CA ALA A 6 5.75 -2.22 11.59
C ALA A 6 6.35 -3.01 10.43
N VAL A 7 6.84 -2.31 9.40
CA VAL A 7 7.60 -2.92 8.30
C VAL A 7 8.95 -3.39 8.85
N ARG A 8 9.18 -4.70 8.84
CA ARG A 8 10.37 -5.32 9.48
C ARG A 8 11.66 -5.19 8.67
N SER A 9 11.56 -5.16 7.34
CA SER A 9 12.70 -4.97 6.45
C SER A 9 12.24 -4.46 5.10
N SER A 10 13.00 -3.54 4.51
CA SER A 10 12.71 -2.94 3.20
C SER A 10 12.69 -3.99 2.09
N SER A 11 13.72 -4.84 2.04
CA SER A 11 13.84 -5.89 1.03
C SER A 11 12.79 -7.00 1.19
N GLY A 12 12.44 -7.36 2.43
CA GLY A 12 11.38 -8.33 2.71
C GLY A 12 10.01 -7.81 2.26
N ALA A 13 9.69 -6.55 2.58
CA ALA A 13 8.45 -5.93 2.15
C ALA A 13 8.39 -5.76 0.63
N ALA A 14 9.46 -5.25 0.01
CA ALA A 14 9.51 -5.07 -1.45
C ALA A 14 9.34 -6.39 -2.20
N ASN A 15 9.96 -7.48 -1.72
CA ASN A 15 9.78 -8.81 -2.30
C ASN A 15 8.38 -9.40 -2.04
N TYR A 16 7.75 -9.08 -0.90
CA TYR A 16 6.41 -9.54 -0.58
C TYR A 16 5.36 -8.89 -1.50
N PHE A 17 5.39 -7.56 -1.61
CA PHE A 17 4.45 -6.81 -2.46
C PHE A 17 4.74 -6.95 -3.96
N ALA A 18 5.99 -7.21 -4.37
CA ALA A 18 6.30 -7.53 -5.77
C ALA A 18 5.79 -8.93 -6.21
N LYS A 19 5.44 -9.81 -5.27
CA LYS A 19 4.96 -11.17 -5.54
C LYS A 19 3.44 -11.27 -5.65
N ASP A 20 2.71 -10.15 -5.71
CA ASP A 20 1.23 -10.03 -5.71
C ASP A 20 0.53 -10.69 -6.92
N ASN A 21 0.62 -12.02 -6.97
CA ASN A 21 -0.10 -12.94 -7.86
C ASN A 21 -1.10 -13.81 -7.07
N TYR A 22 -1.53 -13.38 -5.88
CA TYR A 22 -2.00 -14.36 -4.90
C TYR A 22 -3.48 -14.77 -4.93
N TYR A 23 -4.35 -14.19 -5.78
CA TYR A 23 -5.75 -14.65 -5.82
C TYR A 23 -6.49 -14.76 -7.17
N THR A 24 -6.06 -14.18 -8.30
CA THR A 24 -6.52 -14.54 -9.67
C THR A 24 -5.82 -13.68 -10.74
N VAL A 25 -5.53 -14.23 -11.92
CA VAL A 25 -4.97 -13.50 -13.09
C VAL A 25 -5.97 -12.48 -13.69
N GLU A 26 -7.26 -12.61 -13.39
CA GLU A 26 -8.31 -11.66 -13.80
C GLU A 26 -8.70 -10.65 -12.71
N GLY A 27 -8.35 -10.92 -11.44
CA GLY A 27 -8.50 -10.01 -10.29
C GLY A 27 -7.20 -9.27 -9.91
N SER A 28 -6.08 -9.61 -10.56
CA SER A 28 -4.74 -9.02 -10.40
C SER A 28 -4.59 -7.63 -11.03
N ALA A 29 -5.70 -6.95 -11.34
CA ALA A 29 -5.72 -5.67 -12.04
C ALA A 29 -5.65 -4.44 -11.11
N GLU A 30 -5.55 -4.64 -9.79
CA GLU A 30 -5.31 -3.54 -8.86
C GLU A 30 -3.79 -3.39 -8.73
N ALA A 31 -3.18 -2.76 -9.74
CA ALA A 31 -1.77 -2.38 -9.67
C ALA A 31 -1.54 -1.62 -8.35
N SER A 32 -0.52 -1.99 -7.59
CA SER A 32 -0.09 -1.20 -6.43
C SER A 32 0.12 0.24 -6.90
N ILE A 33 -0.53 1.21 -6.25
CA ILE A 33 -0.46 2.62 -6.63
C ILE A 33 0.18 3.46 -5.53
N TRP A 34 0.88 4.51 -5.95
CA TRP A 34 1.28 5.60 -5.07
C TRP A 34 0.08 6.49 -4.75
N ASP A 35 -0.05 6.89 -3.47
CA ASP A 35 -1.10 7.78 -2.99
C ASP A 35 -0.56 8.71 -1.89
N GLY A 36 -1.19 9.88 -1.75
CA GLY A 36 -0.87 10.89 -0.74
C GLY A 36 0.02 12.03 -1.23
N GLU A 37 0.01 13.12 -0.47
CA GLU A 37 0.66 14.39 -0.84
C GLU A 37 2.18 14.25 -0.98
N GLY A 38 2.84 13.52 -0.07
CA GLY A 38 4.28 13.28 -0.17
C GLY A 38 4.68 12.49 -1.42
N ALA A 39 3.84 11.56 -1.88
CA ALA A 39 4.08 10.87 -3.15
C ALA A 39 3.96 11.85 -4.33
N ARG A 40 2.97 12.74 -4.30
CA ARG A 40 2.76 13.80 -5.31
C ARG A 40 3.93 14.77 -5.38
N GLU A 41 4.44 15.22 -4.24
CA GLU A 41 5.60 16.12 -4.15
C GLU A 41 6.88 15.46 -4.67
N LEU A 42 7.04 14.15 -4.44
CA LEU A 42 8.18 13.36 -4.93
C LEU A 42 8.02 12.87 -6.37
N GLY A 43 6.90 13.18 -7.04
CA GLY A 43 6.61 12.70 -8.40
C GLY A 43 6.36 11.19 -8.50
N LEU A 44 6.06 10.53 -7.38
CA LEU A 44 5.70 9.12 -7.31
C LEU A 44 4.21 8.96 -7.64
N ALA A 45 3.93 8.48 -8.85
CA ALA A 45 2.56 8.31 -9.35
C ALA A 45 2.42 7.00 -10.13
N GLY A 46 1.18 6.50 -10.23
CA GLY A 46 0.89 5.28 -10.97
C GLY A 46 1.42 4.03 -10.28
N GLN A 47 1.86 3.05 -11.08
CA GLN A 47 2.27 1.74 -10.60
C GLN A 47 3.53 1.82 -9.72
N VAL A 48 3.48 1.16 -8.56
CA VAL A 48 4.62 1.01 -7.65
C VAL A 48 5.56 -0.06 -8.19
N THR A 49 6.80 0.33 -8.53
CA THR A 49 7.87 -0.61 -8.88
C THR A 49 8.60 -1.08 -7.63
N LYS A 50 9.13 -2.31 -7.65
CA LYS A 50 9.92 -2.87 -6.55
C LYS A 50 11.07 -1.94 -6.12
N ASP A 51 11.88 -1.47 -7.07
CA ASP A 51 13.08 -0.68 -6.76
C ASP A 51 12.74 0.68 -6.14
N ALA A 52 11.75 1.38 -6.69
CA ALA A 52 11.27 2.64 -6.11
C ALA A 52 10.70 2.43 -4.70
N PHE A 53 9.93 1.36 -4.48
CA PHE A 53 9.37 1.06 -3.17
C PHE A 53 10.44 0.69 -2.14
N GLU A 54 11.41 -0.13 -2.52
CA GLU A 54 12.55 -0.49 -1.68
C GLU A 54 13.41 0.74 -1.32
N GLY A 55 13.64 1.63 -2.29
CA GLY A 55 14.34 2.90 -2.08
C GLY A 55 13.66 3.76 -1.02
N ILE A 56 12.35 3.97 -1.14
CA ILE A 56 11.57 4.75 -0.17
C ILE A 56 11.58 4.12 1.23
N LEU A 57 11.44 2.78 1.32
CA LEU A 57 11.57 2.08 2.60
C LEU A 57 12.97 2.21 3.22
N ASN A 58 14.01 2.32 2.39
CA ASN A 58 15.39 2.63 2.83
C ASN A 58 15.64 4.12 3.11
N GLY A 59 14.63 4.98 2.90
CA GLY A 59 14.73 6.41 3.14
C GLY A 59 15.54 7.12 2.06
N ILE A 60 15.57 6.55 0.85
CA ILE A 60 16.20 7.15 -0.32
C ILE A 60 15.08 7.69 -1.20
N LEU A 61 15.10 9.01 -1.42
CA LEU A 61 14.16 9.70 -2.29
C LEU A 61 14.49 9.46 -3.78
N PRO A 62 13.57 9.74 -4.72
CA PRO A 62 13.80 9.52 -6.15
C PRO A 62 14.99 10.29 -6.74
N ASP A 63 15.38 11.40 -6.12
CA ASP A 63 16.55 12.20 -6.49
C ASP A 63 17.88 11.67 -5.88
N GLY A 64 17.80 10.60 -5.09
CA GLY A 64 18.93 9.99 -4.38
C GLY A 64 19.19 10.57 -2.99
N THR A 65 18.42 11.57 -2.54
CA THR A 65 18.58 12.17 -1.22
C THR A 65 18.23 11.17 -0.12
N GLY A 66 19.13 11.01 0.86
CA GLY A 66 18.91 10.19 2.04
C GLY A 66 18.18 10.95 3.15
N VAL A 67 17.07 10.41 3.64
CA VAL A 67 16.27 10.95 4.74
C VAL A 67 16.34 10.01 5.94
N ALA A 68 16.55 10.58 7.13
CA ALA A 68 16.58 9.87 8.41
C ALA A 68 17.51 8.64 8.40
N GLN A 69 18.72 8.81 7.86
CA GLN A 69 19.75 7.76 7.76
C GLN A 69 20.39 7.48 9.13
N VAL A 70 19.61 6.88 10.03
CA VAL A 70 20.00 6.53 11.40
C VAL A 70 19.87 5.01 11.62
N GLU A 71 20.64 4.47 12.55
CA GLU A 71 20.52 3.07 12.96
C GLU A 71 19.12 2.79 13.53
N ASN A 72 18.60 1.58 13.25
CA ASN A 72 17.26 1.14 13.69
C ASN A 72 16.09 2.04 13.24
N ARG A 73 16.22 2.77 12.12
CA ARG A 73 15.09 3.49 11.51
C ARG A 73 13.93 2.54 11.23
N GLN A 74 12.73 2.95 11.61
CA GLN A 74 11.49 2.28 11.19
C GLN A 74 11.27 2.54 9.69
N ALA A 75 11.28 1.48 8.88
CA ALA A 75 11.12 1.58 7.42
C ALA A 75 9.72 2.07 7.01
N GLY A 76 8.70 1.73 7.80
CA GLY A 76 7.32 2.15 7.57
C GLY A 76 6.32 1.45 8.48
N THR A 77 5.05 1.72 8.22
CA THR A 77 3.90 1.11 8.89
C THR A 77 3.01 0.47 7.83
N ASP A 78 2.70 -0.80 7.99
CA ASP A 78 1.75 -1.56 7.19
C ASP A 78 0.35 -1.43 7.80
N LEU A 79 -0.60 -0.97 6.99
CA LEU A 79 -2.01 -0.84 7.31
C LEU A 79 -2.80 -1.81 6.43
N THR A 80 -3.13 -2.98 6.96
CA THR A 80 -3.90 -3.99 6.22
C THR A 80 -5.39 -3.84 6.50
N PHE A 81 -6.17 -3.60 5.44
CA PHE A 81 -7.63 -3.47 5.49
C PHE A 81 -8.32 -4.76 5.03
N SER A 82 -8.76 -5.57 5.98
CA SER A 82 -9.43 -6.84 5.71
C SER A 82 -10.95 -6.66 5.63
N MET A 83 -11.51 -7.00 4.47
CA MET A 83 -12.96 -7.04 4.23
C MET A 83 -13.63 -8.16 5.06
N PRO A 84 -14.87 -7.97 5.56
CA PRO A 84 -15.62 -9.05 6.20
C PRO A 84 -15.77 -10.27 5.27
N LYS A 85 -15.69 -11.49 5.84
CA LYS A 85 -15.68 -12.72 5.05
C LYS A 85 -16.87 -12.86 4.10
N SER A 86 -18.07 -12.48 4.56
CA SER A 86 -19.29 -12.50 3.75
C SER A 86 -19.19 -11.58 2.53
N ALA A 87 -18.63 -10.37 2.70
CA ALA A 87 -18.41 -9.43 1.61
C ALA A 87 -17.32 -9.93 0.64
N SER A 88 -16.26 -10.59 1.12
CA SER A 88 -15.27 -11.25 0.26
C SER A 88 -15.87 -12.34 -0.62
N ILE A 89 -16.79 -13.15 -0.08
CA ILE A 89 -17.51 -14.17 -0.85
C ILE A 89 -18.33 -13.52 -1.96
N MET A 90 -19.10 -12.48 -1.63
CA MET A 90 -19.91 -11.77 -2.63
C MET A 90 -19.05 -11.12 -3.73
N ALA A 91 -17.91 -10.55 -3.35
CA ALA A 91 -17.00 -9.92 -4.31
C ALA A 91 -16.34 -10.91 -5.26
N TYR A 92 -15.69 -11.95 -4.73
CA TYR A 92 -14.81 -12.83 -5.52
C TYR A 92 -15.49 -14.10 -6.04
N ILE A 93 -16.47 -14.64 -5.32
CA ILE A 93 -17.16 -15.88 -5.73
C ILE A 93 -18.43 -15.54 -6.51
N ALA A 94 -19.25 -14.62 -5.98
CA ALA A 94 -20.46 -14.18 -6.68
C ALA A 94 -20.18 -13.13 -7.78
N GLY A 95 -18.95 -12.60 -7.86
CA GLY A 95 -18.52 -11.69 -8.91
C GLY A 95 -19.04 -10.25 -8.78
N ASP A 96 -19.54 -9.84 -7.62
CA ASP A 96 -20.06 -8.48 -7.41
C ASP A 96 -18.93 -7.47 -7.26
N ARG A 97 -18.54 -6.86 -8.38
CA ARG A 97 -17.47 -5.85 -8.44
C ARG A 97 -17.80 -4.58 -7.67
N ASN A 98 -19.07 -4.28 -7.39
CA ASN A 98 -19.44 -3.08 -6.64
C ASN A 98 -18.92 -3.12 -5.20
N ILE A 99 -18.85 -4.33 -4.62
CA ILE A 99 -18.33 -4.55 -3.27
C ILE A 99 -16.83 -4.27 -3.24
N LEU A 100 -16.07 -4.67 -4.27
CA LEU A 100 -14.65 -4.35 -4.40
C LEU A 100 -14.44 -2.83 -4.48
N SER A 101 -15.17 -2.15 -5.37
CA SER A 101 -15.07 -0.70 -5.50
C SER A 101 -15.47 0.03 -4.21
N ALA A 102 -16.48 -0.46 -3.49
CA ALA A 102 -16.88 0.09 -2.20
C ALA A 102 -15.79 -0.09 -1.14
N ASN A 103 -15.15 -1.26 -1.08
CA ASN A 103 -14.03 -1.52 -0.18
C ASN A 103 -12.86 -0.56 -0.45
N LEU A 104 -12.48 -0.36 -1.71
CA LEU A 104 -11.40 0.55 -2.09
C LEU A 104 -11.69 2.00 -1.72
N ARG A 105 -12.92 2.47 -1.97
CA ARG A 105 -13.35 3.81 -1.55
C ARG A 105 -13.29 3.97 -0.03
N ALA A 106 -13.65 2.93 0.74
CA ALA A 106 -13.58 2.97 2.20
C ALA A 106 -12.13 3.05 2.70
N VAL A 107 -11.20 2.31 2.08
CA VAL A 107 -9.77 2.40 2.36
C VAL A 107 -9.25 3.80 2.06
N GLN A 108 -9.51 4.34 0.87
CA GLN A 108 -9.08 5.70 0.49
C GLN A 108 -9.63 6.77 1.44
N SER A 109 -10.90 6.65 1.83
CA SER A 109 -11.53 7.58 2.78
C SER A 109 -10.85 7.54 4.13
N THR A 110 -10.49 6.35 4.61
CA THR A 110 -9.79 6.16 5.88
C THR A 110 -8.36 6.73 5.81
N MET A 111 -7.64 6.49 4.71
CA MET A 111 -6.30 7.05 4.50
C MET A 111 -6.31 8.58 4.42
N ASN A 112 -7.28 9.16 3.71
CA ASN A 112 -7.50 10.60 3.67
C ASN A 112 -7.76 11.18 5.06
N TRP A 113 -8.65 10.55 5.82
CA TRP A 113 -8.93 10.96 7.19
C TRP A 113 -7.68 10.87 8.08
N GLY A 114 -6.93 9.76 8.04
CA GLY A 114 -5.70 9.60 8.82
C GLY A 114 -4.65 10.67 8.53
N ARG A 115 -4.50 11.05 7.25
CA ARG A 115 -3.63 12.17 6.84
C ARG A 115 -4.08 13.50 7.43
N SER A 116 -5.38 13.79 7.45
CA SER A 116 -5.92 15.04 8.02
C SER A 116 -5.72 15.19 9.54
N GLN A 117 -5.54 14.08 10.25
CA GLN A 117 -5.31 14.08 11.71
C GLN A 117 -3.84 14.25 12.10
N SER A 118 -2.91 14.21 11.13
CA SER A 118 -1.47 14.31 11.38
C SER A 118 -0.94 15.76 11.32
N CYS A 119 -1.83 16.74 11.54
CA CYS A 119 -1.52 18.17 11.62
C CYS A 119 -1.21 18.60 13.05
#